data_AF-A0A7S2V8F5-F1
#
_entry.id   AF-A0A7S2V8F5-F1
#
_cell.length_a   1.000
_cell.length_b   1.000
_cell.length_c   1.000
_cell.angle_alpha   90.00
_cell.angle_beta   90.00
_cell.angle_gamma   90.00
#
_symmetry.space_group_name_H-M   'P 1'
#
loop_
_entity.id
_entity.type
_entity.pdbx_description
1 polymer ?
#
loop_
_entity_poly.entity_id
_entity_poly.type
_entity_poly.pdbx_seq_one_letter_code
_entity_poly.pdbx_strand_id
1 'polypeptide(L)'
;ALAVFATVAGASHPEPRFINQGGTQAEDLALQNIQARLRMVMSYLLAQLLPWARGRSGFLLVLGSANVDEALRGYMTKYDCSSADLNPIGAICKEDLRRLMRWVSGAYSLPALADVANAPPTAELR
;
A
#
# COMPACT_ATOMS: atom_id res chain seq x y z
N ALA A 1 14.99 7.34 4.33
CA ALA A 1 14.20 7.73 5.53
C ALA A 1 15.01 7.55 6.81
N LEU A 2 15.47 6.34 7.16
CA LEU A 2 16.21 6.11 8.40
C LEU A 2 17.56 6.84 8.49
N ALA A 3 18.30 6.93 7.37
CA ALA A 3 19.51 7.75 7.32
C ALA A 3 19.26 9.22 7.67
N VAL A 4 18.14 9.80 7.18
CA VAL A 4 17.74 11.18 7.49
C VAL A 4 17.42 11.32 8.98
N PHE A 5 16.69 10.36 9.54
CA PHE A 5 16.41 10.33 10.97
C PHE A 5 17.70 10.27 11.81
N ALA A 6 18.65 9.41 11.45
CA ALA A 6 19.94 9.30 12.15
C ALA A 6 20.74 10.61 12.12
N THR A 7 20.71 11.34 10.99
CA THR A 7 21.35 12.66 10.89
C THR A 7 20.70 13.68 11.83
N VAL A 8 19.37 13.65 12.00
CA VAL A 8 18.64 14.61 12.83
C VAL A 8 18.69 14.26 14.32
N ALA A 9 18.54 12.98 14.67
CA ALA A 9 18.51 12.50 16.06
C ALA A 9 19.91 12.40 16.68
N GLY A 10 20.97 12.47 15.86
CA GLY A 10 22.35 12.28 16.29
C GLY A 10 22.76 10.81 16.28
N ALA A 11 24.04 10.57 15.97
CA ALA A 11 24.61 9.23 15.75
C ALA A 11 24.61 8.32 17.00
N SER A 12 24.35 8.87 18.18
CA SER A 12 24.27 8.11 19.44
C SER A 12 22.91 7.47 19.70
N HIS A 13 21.88 7.78 18.91
CA HIS A 13 20.56 7.20 19.08
C HIS A 13 20.49 5.80 18.45
N PRO A 14 19.91 4.79 19.12
CA PRO A 14 19.72 3.46 18.54
C PRO A 14 18.80 3.52 17.31
N GLU A 15 19.14 2.73 16.28
CA GLU A 15 18.29 2.61 15.09
C GLU A 15 16.99 1.87 15.44
N PRO A 16 15.80 2.37 15.05
CA PRO A 16 14.53 1.70 15.30
C PRO A 16 14.49 0.33 14.61
N ARG A 17 13.92 -0.67 15.28
CA ARG A 17 13.86 -2.05 14.76
C ARG A 17 12.42 -2.57 14.68
N PHE A 18 12.20 -3.54 13.80
CA PHE A 18 10.95 -4.31 13.79
C PHE A 18 10.84 -5.18 15.04
N ILE A 19 9.62 -5.57 15.40
CA ILE A 19 9.38 -6.39 16.60
C ILE A 19 10.05 -7.77 16.49
N ASN A 20 10.13 -8.34 15.28
CA ASN A 20 10.84 -9.59 15.02
C ASN A 20 12.38 -9.46 15.08
N GLN A 21 12.89 -8.23 15.14
CA GLN A 21 14.31 -7.89 15.30
C GLN A 21 14.61 -7.35 16.72
N GLY A 22 13.66 -7.52 17.66
CA GLY A 22 13.80 -7.08 19.05
C GLY A 22 13.49 -5.60 19.29
N GLY A 23 12.84 -4.92 18.34
CA GLY A 23 12.34 -3.55 18.54
C GLY A 23 11.05 -3.49 19.35
N THR A 24 10.69 -2.29 19.80
CA THR A 24 9.42 -2.05 20.52
C THR A 24 8.22 -1.99 19.56
N GLN A 25 6.99 -2.12 20.10
CA GLN A 25 5.77 -1.97 19.29
C GLN A 25 5.66 -0.59 18.63
N ALA A 26 6.16 0.46 19.29
CA ALA A 26 6.18 1.82 18.74
C ALA A 26 7.12 1.94 17.54
N GLU A 27 8.32 1.35 17.62
CA GLU A 27 9.28 1.31 16.51
C GLU A 27 8.72 0.52 15.33
N ASP A 28 8.17 -0.67 15.59
CA ASP A 28 7.59 -1.55 14.58
C ASP A 28 6.48 -0.85 13.79
N LEU A 29 5.52 -0.22 14.49
CA LEU A 29 4.44 0.52 13.86
C LEU A 29 4.97 1.74 13.09
N ALA A 30 5.97 2.44 13.61
CA ALA A 30 6.59 3.58 12.93
C ALA A 30 7.26 3.15 11.62
N LEU A 31 8.03 2.06 11.63
CA LEU A 31 8.71 1.51 10.46
C LEU A 31 7.70 1.04 9.41
N GLN A 32 6.64 0.33 9.81
CA GLN A 32 5.56 -0.07 8.90
C GLN A 32 4.87 1.15 8.25
N ASN A 33 4.56 2.19 9.04
CA ASN A 33 3.98 3.43 8.53
C ASN A 33 4.90 4.13 7.52
N ILE A 34 6.21 4.17 7.81
CA ILE A 34 7.20 4.76 6.89
C ILE A 34 7.25 3.96 5.59
N GLN A 35 7.30 2.62 5.64
CA GLN A 35 7.26 1.78 4.46
C GLN A 35 5.99 2.02 3.63
N ALA A 36 4.82 2.09 4.27
CA ALA A 36 3.55 2.34 3.61
C ALA A 36 3.53 3.69 2.88
N ARG A 37 4.04 4.76 3.51
CA ARG A 37 4.15 6.10 2.89
C ARG A 37 5.17 6.15 1.76
N LEU A 38 6.29 5.43 1.88
CA LEU A 38 7.28 5.35 0.80
C LEU A 38 6.71 4.71 -0.46
N ARG A 39 5.86 3.68 -0.33
CA ARG A 39 5.17 3.09 -1.50
C ARG A 39 4.32 4.13 -2.24
N MET A 40 3.60 4.99 -1.51
CA MET A 40 2.83 6.08 -2.11
C MET A 40 3.73 7.04 -2.90
N VAL A 41 4.83 7.50 -2.29
CA VAL A 41 5.81 8.38 -2.97
C VAL A 41 6.35 7.72 -4.25
N MET A 42 6.66 6.42 -4.19
CA MET A 42 7.13 5.67 -5.36
C MET A 42 6.05 5.54 -6.45
N SER A 43 4.78 5.34 -6.08
CA SER A 43 3.66 5.31 -7.03
C SER A 43 3.53 6.62 -7.78
N TYR A 44 3.60 7.77 -7.09
CA TYR A 44 3.53 9.08 -7.74
C TYR A 44 4.78 9.41 -8.55
N LEU A 45 5.97 9.01 -8.10
CA LEU A 45 7.21 9.12 -8.88
C LEU A 45 7.06 8.41 -10.23
N LEU A 46 6.56 7.17 -10.23
CA LEU A 46 6.32 6.42 -11.45
C LEU A 46 5.21 7.04 -12.29
N ALA A 47 4.13 7.49 -11.67
CA ALA A 47 3.02 8.12 -12.38
C ALA A 47 3.45 9.37 -13.16
N GLN A 48 4.37 10.15 -12.60
CA GLN A 48 4.90 11.38 -13.22
C GLN A 48 6.01 11.10 -14.23
N LEU A 49 6.92 10.17 -13.95
CA LEU A 49 8.14 9.99 -14.76
C LEU A 49 8.09 8.85 -15.76
N LEU A 50 7.21 7.85 -15.59
CA LEU A 50 7.16 6.71 -16.50
C LEU A 50 6.71 7.09 -17.92
N PRO A 51 5.73 8.00 -18.12
CA PRO A 51 5.44 8.51 -19.47
C PRO A 51 6.65 9.20 -20.09
N TRP A 52 7.31 10.09 -19.34
CA TRP A 52 8.52 10.80 -19.80
C TRP A 52 9.66 9.83 -20.18
N ALA A 53 9.96 8.86 -19.31
CA ALA A 53 11.00 7.85 -19.55
C ALA A 53 10.70 6.96 -20.78
N ARG A 54 9.43 6.90 -21.21
CA ARG A 54 8.98 6.17 -22.40
C ARG A 54 8.77 7.07 -23.61
N GLY A 55 9.26 8.32 -23.59
CA GLY A 55 9.14 9.28 -24.68
C GLY A 55 7.72 9.78 -24.93
N ARG A 56 6.84 9.71 -23.91
CA ARG A 56 5.45 10.19 -23.98
C ARG A 56 5.29 11.44 -23.13
N SER A 57 4.36 12.32 -23.52
CA SER A 57 3.94 13.47 -22.72
C SER A 57 2.84 13.10 -21.72
N GLY A 58 2.71 13.89 -20.66
CA GLY A 58 1.64 13.76 -19.66
C GLY A 58 2.06 12.95 -18.42
N PHE A 59 1.06 12.56 -17.63
CA PHE A 59 1.22 11.83 -16.37
C PHE A 59 0.13 10.74 -16.27
N LEU A 60 0.34 9.78 -15.38
CA LEU A 60 -0.65 8.74 -15.06
C LEU A 60 -1.45 9.14 -13.83
N LEU A 61 -2.72 8.71 -13.76
CA LEU A 61 -3.50 8.79 -12.53
C LEU A 61 -3.15 7.60 -11.63
N VAL A 62 -2.88 7.88 -10.36
CA VAL A 62 -2.66 6.85 -9.34
C VAL A 62 -4.01 6.34 -8.86
N LEU A 63 -4.22 5.03 -8.96
CA LEU A 63 -5.43 4.36 -8.45
C LEU A 63 -5.17 3.75 -7.07
N GLY A 64 -6.05 4.07 -6.13
CA GLY A 64 -6.09 3.46 -4.81
C GLY A 64 -6.89 2.16 -4.83
N SER A 65 -6.70 1.36 -3.78
CA SER A 65 -7.35 0.06 -3.63
C SER A 65 -7.92 -0.19 -2.22
N ALA A 66 -8.08 0.87 -1.41
CA ALA A 66 -8.74 0.76 -0.12
C ALA A 66 -10.22 0.42 -0.31
N ASN A 67 -10.77 -0.48 0.51
CA ASN A 67 -12.19 -0.83 0.48
C ASN A 67 -12.99 -0.05 1.54
N VAL A 68 -14.32 -0.10 1.47
CA VAL A 68 -15.19 0.68 2.36
C VAL A 68 -15.05 0.24 3.82
N ASP A 69 -14.79 -1.04 4.10
CA ASP A 69 -14.66 -1.55 5.46
C ASP A 69 -13.40 -0.99 6.16
N GLU A 70 -12.29 -0.89 5.42
CA GLU A 70 -11.04 -0.27 5.87
C GLU A 70 -11.22 1.23 6.10
N ALA A 71 -11.87 1.92 5.16
CA ALA A 71 -12.13 3.35 5.26
C ALA A 71 -13.00 3.68 6.48
N LEU A 72 -14.08 2.91 6.71
CA LEU A 72 -14.98 3.09 7.85
C LEU A 72 -14.29 2.87 9.19
N ARG A 73 -13.37 1.91 9.28
CA ARG A 73 -12.61 1.64 10.50
C ARG A 73 -11.40 2.56 10.68
N GLY A 74 -11.02 3.31 9.65
CA GLY A 74 -9.73 4.01 9.61
C GLY A 74 -8.55 3.05 9.66
N TYR A 75 -8.71 1.81 9.20
CA TYR A 75 -7.67 0.77 9.21
C TYR A 75 -6.72 0.94 8.02
N MET A 76 -5.96 2.03 8.03
CA MET A 76 -4.99 2.39 7.00
C MET A 76 -3.89 3.30 7.57
N THR A 77 -2.75 3.38 6.90
CA THR A 77 -1.75 4.39 7.25
C THR A 77 -2.11 5.70 6.57
N LYS A 78 -2.28 6.78 7.34
CA LYS A 78 -2.52 8.09 6.76
C LYS A 78 -1.40 8.47 5.78
N TYR A 79 -1.78 8.84 4.55
CA TYR A 79 -0.90 9.14 3.41
C TYR A 79 -0.08 7.97 2.88
N ASP A 80 -0.55 6.73 3.02
CA ASP A 80 -0.05 5.60 2.23
C ASP A 80 -0.81 5.46 0.89
N CYS A 81 -0.70 4.30 0.23
CA CYS A 81 -1.38 4.02 -1.04
C CYS A 81 -2.93 4.01 -0.95
N SER A 82 -3.53 4.16 0.24
CA SER A 82 -4.95 4.50 0.40
C SER A 82 -5.28 5.91 -0.10
N SER A 83 -4.28 6.81 -0.14
CA SER A 83 -4.40 8.18 -0.62
C SER A 83 -3.90 8.27 -2.08
N ALA A 84 -4.84 8.20 -3.02
CA ALA A 84 -4.59 8.20 -4.46
C ALA A 84 -5.46 9.25 -5.17
N ASP A 85 -5.27 9.47 -6.47
CA ASP A 85 -6.08 10.42 -7.24
C ASP A 85 -7.54 9.95 -7.32
N LEU A 86 -7.73 8.65 -7.54
CA LEU A 86 -9.03 8.00 -7.64
C LEU A 86 -9.02 6.64 -6.93
N ASN A 87 -10.16 6.23 -6.38
CA ASN A 87 -10.33 4.89 -5.83
C ASN A 87 -11.65 4.27 -6.32
N PRO A 88 -11.62 3.44 -7.38
CA PRO A 88 -12.83 2.89 -8.00
C PRO A 88 -13.54 1.84 -7.13
N ILE A 89 -12.86 1.27 -6.13
CA ILE A 89 -13.40 0.25 -5.24
C ILE A 89 -13.66 0.76 -3.81
N GLY A 90 -13.46 2.07 -3.58
CA GLY A 90 -13.52 2.69 -2.24
C GLY A 90 -14.87 2.56 -1.53
N ALA A 91 -15.95 2.36 -2.28
CA ALA A 91 -17.31 2.22 -1.75
C ALA A 91 -17.79 0.75 -1.72
N ILE A 92 -16.93 -0.23 -2.02
CA ILE A 92 -17.28 -1.64 -2.09
C ILE A 92 -16.76 -2.36 -0.85
N CYS A 93 -17.57 -3.22 -0.24
CA CYS A 93 -17.16 -4.04 0.89
C CYS A 93 -16.26 -5.21 0.45
N LYS A 94 -15.46 -5.71 1.39
CA LYS A 94 -14.46 -6.75 1.14
C LYS A 94 -15.08 -8.05 0.63
N GLU A 95 -16.28 -8.37 1.11
CA GLU A 95 -16.99 -9.58 0.68
C GLU A 95 -17.47 -9.44 -0.77
N ASP A 96 -18.01 -8.29 -1.15
CA ASP A 96 -18.43 -8.04 -2.53
C ASP A 96 -17.25 -7.96 -3.50
N LEU A 97 -16.10 -7.43 -3.07
CA LEU A 97 -14.87 -7.49 -3.86
C LEU A 97 -14.43 -8.95 -4.14
N ARG A 98 -14.55 -9.85 -3.16
CA ARG A 98 -14.26 -11.28 -3.37
C ARG A 98 -15.24 -11.94 -4.32
N ARG A 99 -16.53 -11.63 -4.19
CA ARG A 99 -17.56 -12.13 -5.12
C ARG A 99 -17.32 -11.63 -6.54
N LEU A 100 -16.97 -10.35 -6.69
CA LEU A 100 -16.60 -9.75 -7.97
C LEU A 100 -15.40 -10.48 -8.58
N MET A 101 -14.32 -10.72 -7.82
CA MET A 101 -13.15 -11.44 -8.33
C MET A 101 -13.49 -12.87 -8.81
N ARG A 102 -14.32 -13.62 -8.06
CA ARG A 102 -14.76 -14.95 -8.48
C ARG A 102 -15.64 -14.91 -9.73
N TRP A 103 -16.53 -13.92 -9.84
CA TRP A 103 -17.36 -13.74 -11.02
C TRP A 103 -16.52 -13.37 -12.25
N VAL A 104 -15.60 -12.41 -12.12
CA VAL A 104 -14.68 -12.00 -13.21
C VAL A 104 -13.80 -13.18 -13.64
N SER A 105 -13.34 -14.00 -12.71
CA SER A 105 -12.54 -15.20 -13.01
C SER A 105 -13.24 -16.12 -14.02
N GLY A 106 -14.55 -16.34 -13.88
CA GLY A 106 -15.34 -17.15 -14.81
C GLY A 106 -15.73 -16.39 -16.07
N ALA A 107 -16.20 -15.15 -15.93
CA ALA A 107 -16.73 -14.35 -17.04
C ALA A 107 -15.66 -13.93 -18.07
N TYR A 108 -14.42 -13.73 -17.62
CA TYR A 108 -13.31 -13.27 -18.46
C TYR A 108 -12.17 -14.29 -18.60
N SER A 109 -12.37 -15.54 -18.13
CA SER A 109 -11.36 -16.60 -18.15
C SER A 109 -10.03 -16.18 -17.50
N LEU A 110 -10.11 -15.54 -16.32
CA LEU A 110 -8.97 -15.07 -15.53
C LEU A 110 -8.84 -15.88 -14.22
N PRO A 111 -8.40 -17.15 -14.27
CA PRO A 111 -8.42 -18.07 -13.11
C PRO A 111 -7.63 -17.56 -11.90
N ALA A 112 -6.56 -16.78 -12.13
CA ALA A 112 -5.75 -16.18 -11.06
C ALA A 112 -6.58 -15.32 -10.09
N LEU A 113 -7.71 -14.74 -10.52
CA LEU A 113 -8.58 -13.96 -9.63
C LEU A 113 -9.32 -14.84 -8.61
N ALA A 114 -9.66 -16.08 -8.96
CA ALA A 114 -10.22 -17.02 -8.01
C ALA A 114 -9.19 -17.43 -6.96
N ASP A 115 -7.94 -17.65 -7.37
CA ASP A 115 -6.83 -17.97 -6.47
C ASP A 115 -6.60 -16.83 -5.47
N VAL A 116 -6.52 -15.59 -5.95
CA VAL A 116 -6.40 -14.39 -5.11
C VAL A 116 -7.59 -14.23 -4.16
N ALA A 117 -8.81 -14.47 -4.64
CA ALA A 117 -10.01 -14.36 -3.80
C ALA A 117 -10.06 -15.38 -2.66
N ASN A 118 -9.47 -16.57 -2.86
CA ASN A 118 -9.46 -17.67 -1.91
C ASN A 118 -8.21 -17.72 -1.03
N ALA A 119 -7.18 -16.91 -1.33
CA ALA A 119 -5.98 -16.83 -0.53
C ALA A 119 -6.28 -16.34 0.91
N PRO A 120 -5.59 -16.87 1.94
CA PRO A 120 -5.74 -16.40 3.30
C PRO A 120 -5.29 -14.93 3.41
N PRO A 121 -6.03 -14.06 4.11
CA PRO A 121 -5.64 -12.66 4.25
C PRO A 121 -4.42 -12.53 5.18
N THR A 122 -3.25 -12.27 4.61
CA THR A 122 -2.01 -11.94 5.35
C THR A 122 -1.55 -10.54 4.98
N ALA A 123 -1.13 -9.75 5.98
CA ALA A 123 -0.40 -8.52 5.75
C ALA A 123 1.09 -8.82 5.94
N GLU A 124 1.83 -8.99 4.84
CA GLU A 124 3.28 -9.24 4.85
C GLU A 124 4.06 -7.94 5.11
N LEU A 125 3.87 -7.35 6.30
CA LEU A 125 4.53 -6.11 6.72
C LEU A 125 5.50 -6.31 7.89
N ARG A 126 5.79 -7.57 8.25
CA ARG A 126 6.68 -7.95 9.36
C ARG A 126 7.83 -8.79 8.86
#